data_AF-A0AAC9WRF8-F1
#
_entry.id   AF-A0AAC9WRF8-F1
#
_cell.length_a   1.000
_cell.length_b   1.000
_cell.length_c   1.000
_cell.angle_alpha   90.00
_cell.angle_beta   90.00
_cell.angle_gamma   90.00
#
_symmetry.space_group_name_H-M   'P 1'
#
loop_
_entity.id
_entity.type
_entity.pdbx_description
1 polymer ?
#
loop_
_entity_poly.entity_id
_entity_poly.type
_entity_poly.pdbx_seq_one_letter_code
_entity_poly.pdbx_strand_id
1 'polypeptide(L)'
;MAKISKVMVGESLVGDGNEVAHVDLLIGPRGSAVETAFCNALTNNKDGFTSLLAVIAPNLQCKPNTVMFNKVTIKGAKQAVQMFGPAQHAVAKAVQDSVADGTIPANEADDVFICVGVFIHWDAADDAKIQKYNYEATKEAIQRAVAGTPTAAEATAQRDKVKHPFAA
;
A
#
# COMPACT_ATOMS: atom_id res chain seq x y z
N MET A 1 -18.87 17.47 2.98
CA MET A 1 -18.90 16.01 3.25
C MET A 1 -17.46 15.52 3.26
N ALA A 2 -17.11 14.56 4.13
CA ALA A 2 -15.77 13.97 4.13
C ALA A 2 -15.48 13.30 2.77
N LYS A 3 -14.28 13.50 2.22
CA LYS A 3 -13.83 12.90 0.97
C LYS A 3 -13.71 11.38 1.13
N ILE A 4 -13.14 10.93 2.25
CA ILE A 4 -12.95 9.52 2.58
C ILE A 4 -14.04 9.09 3.58
N SER A 5 -15.23 8.82 3.07
CA SER A 5 -16.44 8.54 3.89
C SER A 5 -16.83 7.05 3.97
N LYS A 6 -16.11 6.17 3.27
CA LYS A 6 -16.37 4.73 3.23
C LYS A 6 -15.08 3.96 2.98
N VAL A 7 -15.17 2.64 3.02
CA VAL A 7 -14.09 1.74 2.58
C VAL A 7 -13.87 1.94 1.07
N MET A 8 -12.62 2.11 0.68
CA MET A 8 -12.18 2.20 -0.70
C MET A 8 -10.97 1.28 -0.91
N VAL A 9 -10.82 0.80 -2.14
CA VAL A 9 -9.80 -0.17 -2.54
C VAL A 9 -8.99 0.42 -3.67
N GLY A 10 -7.67 0.33 -3.57
CA GLY A 10 -6.73 0.74 -4.61
C GLY A 10 -5.73 -0.36 -4.89
N GLU A 11 -5.27 -0.40 -6.13
CA GLU A 11 -4.22 -1.30 -6.59
C GLU A 11 -3.32 -0.54 -7.55
N SER A 12 -2.02 -0.85 -7.54
CA SER A 12 -1.12 -0.52 -8.65
C SER A 12 0.07 -1.48 -8.72
N LEU A 13 0.51 -1.73 -9.96
CA LEU A 13 1.76 -2.41 -10.29
C LEU A 13 2.67 -1.42 -11.02
N VAL A 14 3.86 -1.18 -10.45
CA VAL A 14 4.85 -0.25 -11.01
C VAL A 14 6.23 -0.90 -11.00
N GLY A 15 7.00 -0.61 -12.05
CA GLY A 15 8.37 -1.08 -12.21
C GLY A 15 8.50 -2.35 -13.04
N ASP A 16 9.70 -2.89 -13.05
CA ASP A 16 10.10 -4.05 -13.84
C ASP A 16 11.14 -4.89 -13.08
N GLY A 17 11.51 -6.04 -13.67
CA GLY A 17 12.49 -6.95 -13.10
C GLY A 17 12.04 -7.57 -11.78
N ASN A 18 12.99 -7.93 -10.94
CA ASN A 18 12.71 -8.56 -9.64
C ASN A 18 12.21 -7.54 -8.60
N GLU A 19 12.42 -6.26 -8.82
CA GLU A 19 12.01 -5.19 -7.91
C GLU A 19 10.59 -4.67 -8.16
N VAL A 20 9.91 -5.14 -9.20
CA VAL A 20 8.53 -4.76 -9.53
C VAL A 20 7.65 -4.74 -8.28
N ALA A 21 7.00 -3.62 -8.03
CA ALA A 21 6.14 -3.42 -6.88
C ALA A 21 4.68 -3.66 -7.30
N HIS A 22 3.95 -4.44 -6.50
CA HIS A 22 2.52 -4.64 -6.67
C HIS A 22 1.82 -4.45 -5.32
N VAL A 23 1.10 -3.34 -5.19
CA VAL A 23 0.46 -2.88 -3.96
C VAL A 23 -1.04 -3.16 -4.02
N ASP A 24 -1.57 -3.84 -2.99
CA ASP A 24 -3.01 -3.92 -2.74
C ASP A 24 -3.31 -3.08 -1.49
N LEU A 25 -4.26 -2.16 -1.59
CA LEU A 25 -4.48 -1.14 -0.56
C LEU A 25 -5.95 -1.01 -0.18
N LEU A 26 -6.21 -0.96 1.12
CA LEU A 26 -7.48 -0.51 1.69
C LEU A 26 -7.29 0.84 2.36
N ILE A 27 -8.23 1.75 2.17
CA ILE A 27 -8.31 3.03 2.90
C ILE A 27 -9.75 3.28 3.34
N GLY A 28 -9.93 3.75 4.56
CA GLY A 28 -11.27 4.02 5.09
C GLY A 28 -11.26 4.84 6.38
N PRO A 29 -12.39 5.49 6.72
CA PRO A 29 -12.49 6.31 7.92
C PRO A 29 -12.60 5.47 9.19
N ARG A 30 -12.44 6.13 10.33
CA ARG A 30 -12.84 5.63 11.65
C ARG A 30 -14.27 5.08 11.63
N GLY A 31 -14.49 3.97 12.34
CA GLY A 31 -15.74 3.22 12.38
C GLY A 31 -15.97 2.30 11.18
N SER A 32 -15.08 2.30 10.18
CA SER A 32 -15.18 1.41 9.01
C SER A 32 -14.49 0.06 9.24
N ALA A 33 -14.76 -0.90 8.35
CA ALA A 33 -14.08 -2.19 8.36
C ALA A 33 -12.55 -2.08 8.18
N VAL A 34 -12.03 -0.97 7.65
CA VAL A 34 -10.57 -0.76 7.52
C VAL A 34 -9.93 -0.49 8.88
N GLU A 35 -10.60 0.23 9.79
CA GLU A 35 -10.10 0.40 11.17
C GLU A 35 -10.05 -0.95 11.90
N THR A 36 -11.09 -1.79 11.74
CA THR A 36 -11.09 -3.14 12.32
C THR A 36 -9.99 -4.02 11.73
N ALA A 37 -9.82 -4.02 10.41
CA ALA A 37 -8.77 -4.77 9.73
C ALA A 37 -7.38 -4.31 10.16
N PHE A 38 -7.16 -3.00 10.31
CA PHE A 38 -5.91 -2.42 10.78
C PHE A 38 -5.54 -2.95 12.17
N CYS A 39 -6.46 -2.88 13.13
CA CYS A 39 -6.24 -3.36 14.50
C CYS A 39 -5.94 -4.87 14.55
N ASN A 40 -6.70 -5.66 13.78
CA ASN A 40 -6.53 -7.10 13.72
C ASN A 40 -5.22 -7.50 13.04
N ALA A 41 -4.79 -6.80 11.99
CA ALA A 41 -3.56 -7.08 11.27
C ALA A 41 -2.34 -6.81 12.17
N LEU A 42 -2.31 -5.67 12.85
CA LEU A 42 -1.19 -5.26 13.70
C LEU A 42 -0.95 -6.22 14.88
N THR A 43 -2.00 -6.90 15.35
CA THR A 43 -1.94 -7.78 16.53
C THR A 43 -1.81 -9.27 16.20
N ASN A 44 -1.77 -9.65 14.92
CA ASN A 44 -1.87 -11.04 14.49
C ASN A 44 -0.73 -11.45 13.54
N ASN A 45 0.50 -11.47 14.08
CA ASN A 45 1.70 -11.91 13.36
C ASN A 45 1.84 -13.43 13.34
N LYS A 46 2.45 -13.96 12.27
CA LYS A 46 2.74 -15.40 12.08
C LYS A 46 4.16 -15.57 11.55
N ASP A 47 4.67 -16.79 11.61
CA ASP A 47 5.95 -17.12 10.98
C ASP A 47 5.95 -16.73 9.49
N GLY A 48 6.98 -15.98 9.09
CA GLY A 48 7.13 -15.43 7.75
C GLY A 48 6.16 -14.32 7.33
N PHE A 49 5.19 -13.93 8.17
CA PHE A 49 4.20 -12.88 7.90
C PHE A 49 3.96 -11.98 9.11
N THR A 50 4.61 -10.82 9.10
CA THR A 50 4.54 -9.82 10.16
C THR A 50 3.99 -8.51 9.62
N SER A 51 3.08 -7.90 10.37
CA SER A 51 2.53 -6.59 10.06
C SER A 51 3.12 -5.53 10.98
N LEU A 52 3.55 -4.39 10.43
CA LEU A 52 4.08 -3.26 11.19
C LEU A 52 3.43 -1.95 10.77
N LEU A 53 3.54 -0.92 11.62
CA LEU A 53 3.19 0.44 11.22
C LEU A 53 4.15 0.93 10.14
N ALA A 54 3.63 1.62 9.12
CA ALA A 54 4.46 2.32 8.15
C ALA A 54 5.06 3.57 8.79
N VAL A 55 6.38 3.70 8.74
CA VAL A 55 7.08 4.86 9.30
C VAL A 55 8.01 5.47 8.26
N ILE A 56 8.06 6.81 8.23
CA ILE A 56 9.03 7.54 7.38
C ILE A 56 10.43 7.26 7.92
N ALA A 57 10.55 7.25 9.25
CA ALA A 57 11.71 6.83 10.01
C ALA A 57 11.25 6.35 11.41
N PRO A 58 12.08 5.63 12.17
CA PRO A 58 11.77 5.31 13.56
C PRO A 58 11.37 6.56 14.36
N ASN A 59 10.33 6.44 15.17
CA ASN A 59 9.69 7.55 15.91
C ASN A 59 8.99 8.62 15.05
N LEU A 60 8.81 8.38 13.74
CA LEU A 60 8.04 9.23 12.84
C LEU A 60 7.17 8.38 11.90
N GLN A 61 6.04 7.90 12.43
CA GLN A 61 5.02 7.24 11.62
C GLN A 61 4.37 8.21 10.63
N CYS A 62 3.97 7.72 9.45
CA CYS A 62 3.15 8.54 8.55
C CYS A 62 1.73 8.70 9.12
N LYS A 63 1.05 9.76 8.67
CA LYS A 63 -0.39 9.94 8.87
C LYS A 63 -1.06 10.04 7.49
N PRO A 64 -2.20 9.36 7.24
CA PRO A 64 -2.98 8.53 8.17
C PRO A 64 -2.30 7.27 8.69
N ASN A 65 -2.81 6.72 9.80
CA ASN A 65 -2.24 5.52 10.41
C ASN A 65 -2.26 4.38 9.39
N THR A 66 -1.09 3.82 9.09
CA THR A 66 -0.93 2.85 8.02
C THR A 66 -0.29 1.56 8.55
N VAL A 67 -0.92 0.41 8.31
CA VAL A 67 -0.33 -0.89 8.58
C VAL A 67 0.17 -1.49 7.26
N MET A 68 1.38 -2.05 7.28
CA MET A 68 1.99 -2.75 6.17
C MET A 68 2.09 -4.23 6.47
N PHE A 69 1.86 -5.07 5.46
CA PHE A 69 2.02 -6.52 5.55
C PHE A 69 2.59 -7.08 4.24
N ASN A 70 3.40 -8.13 4.35
CA ASN A 70 4.07 -8.76 3.21
C ASN A 70 3.17 -9.81 2.52
N LYS A 71 3.16 -9.82 1.18
CA LYS A 71 2.47 -10.85 0.37
C LYS A 71 3.32 -12.11 0.17
N VAL A 72 4.65 -11.96 0.11
CA VAL A 72 5.61 -13.06 -0.06
C VAL A 72 6.19 -13.44 1.31
N THR A 73 6.26 -14.74 1.61
CA THR A 73 6.83 -15.24 2.88
C THR A 73 8.27 -14.74 3.09
N ILE A 74 8.51 -14.06 4.20
CA ILE A 74 9.85 -13.63 4.61
C ILE A 74 10.56 -14.82 5.28
N LYS A 75 11.65 -15.30 4.67
CA LYS A 75 12.43 -16.45 5.14
C LYS A 75 13.78 -16.09 5.76
N GLY A 76 14.17 -14.81 5.73
CA GLY A 76 15.46 -14.38 6.25
C GLY A 76 15.62 -12.87 6.36
N ALA A 77 16.71 -12.47 7.01
CA ALA A 77 16.97 -11.08 7.37
C ALA A 77 17.00 -10.13 6.16
N LYS A 78 17.55 -10.55 5.01
CA LYS A 78 17.57 -9.73 3.79
C LYS A 78 16.16 -9.30 3.38
N GLN A 79 15.23 -10.24 3.30
CA GLN A 79 13.84 -9.97 2.91
C GLN A 79 13.11 -9.11 3.97
N ALA A 80 13.40 -9.33 5.24
CA ALA A 80 12.87 -8.50 6.33
C ALA A 80 13.35 -7.04 6.20
N VAL A 81 14.64 -6.83 5.94
CA VAL A 81 15.21 -5.49 5.75
C VAL A 81 14.66 -4.82 4.49
N GLN A 82 14.46 -5.56 3.39
CA GLN A 82 13.84 -5.01 2.17
C GLN A 82 12.39 -4.55 2.42
N MET A 83 11.59 -5.35 3.12
CA MET A 83 10.22 -5.00 3.49
C MET A 83 10.16 -3.81 4.46
N PHE A 84 10.97 -3.83 5.52
CA PHE A 84 10.94 -2.87 6.62
C PHE A 84 12.09 -1.85 6.57
N GLY A 85 12.57 -1.57 5.37
CA GLY A 85 13.60 -0.59 5.05
C GLY A 85 13.17 0.22 3.84
N PRO A 86 13.64 -0.11 2.61
CA PRO A 86 13.27 0.63 1.41
C PRO A 86 11.76 0.63 1.15
N ALA A 87 11.06 -0.49 1.27
CA ALA A 87 9.62 -0.53 1.01
C ALA A 87 8.81 0.21 2.10
N GLN A 88 9.17 0.09 3.38
CA GLN A 88 8.48 0.79 4.46
C GLN A 88 8.62 2.31 4.35
N HIS A 89 9.84 2.80 4.09
CA HIS A 89 10.07 4.22 3.87
C HIS A 89 9.26 4.72 2.66
N ALA A 90 9.25 3.96 1.57
CA ALA A 90 8.52 4.28 0.35
C ALA A 90 7.00 4.41 0.58
N VAL A 91 6.39 3.42 1.24
CA VAL A 91 4.97 3.42 1.57
C VAL A 91 4.63 4.60 2.46
N ALA A 92 5.39 4.80 3.54
CA ALA A 92 5.15 5.89 4.49
C ALA A 92 5.29 7.27 3.83
N LYS A 93 6.29 7.44 2.96
CA LYS A 93 6.48 8.68 2.19
C LYS A 93 5.36 8.90 1.18
N ALA A 94 4.91 7.86 0.48
CA ALA A 94 3.79 7.96 -0.46
C ALA A 94 2.48 8.38 0.24
N VAL A 95 2.22 7.84 1.43
CA VAL A 95 1.10 8.25 2.28
C VAL A 95 1.22 9.72 2.67
N GLN A 96 2.38 10.13 3.18
CA GLN A 96 2.57 11.51 3.64
C GLN A 96 2.53 12.53 2.50
N ASP A 97 3.09 12.19 1.34
CA ASP A 97 3.03 13.03 0.14
C ASP A 97 1.61 13.12 -0.42
N SER A 98 0.79 12.06 -0.27
CA SER A 98 -0.63 12.09 -0.62
C SER A 98 -1.45 13.00 0.29
N VAL A 99 -1.01 13.21 1.54
CA VAL A 99 -1.58 14.26 2.41
C VAL A 99 -1.11 15.63 1.96
N ALA A 100 0.19 15.78 1.68
CA ALA A 100 0.78 17.05 1.27
C ALA A 100 0.19 17.59 -0.05
N ASP A 101 -0.13 16.72 -1.00
CA ASP A 101 -0.74 17.10 -2.28
C ASP A 101 -2.28 17.15 -2.26
N GLY A 102 -2.91 16.86 -1.12
CA GLY A 102 -4.36 16.93 -0.94
C GLY A 102 -5.15 15.76 -1.55
N THR A 103 -4.48 14.72 -2.05
CA THR A 103 -5.14 13.46 -2.40
C THR A 103 -5.90 12.93 -1.19
N ILE A 104 -5.23 12.84 -0.03
CA ILE A 104 -5.84 12.64 1.28
C ILE A 104 -6.00 14.03 1.93
N PRO A 105 -7.21 14.50 2.24
CA PRO A 105 -7.39 15.82 2.86
C PRO A 105 -6.71 15.86 4.23
N ALA A 106 -5.89 16.89 4.48
CA ALA A 106 -5.15 17.03 5.74
C ALA A 106 -6.07 17.06 6.97
N ASN A 107 -7.27 17.61 6.84
CA ASN A 107 -8.28 17.64 7.90
C ASN A 107 -8.99 16.30 8.16
N GLU A 108 -8.75 15.28 7.32
CA GLU A 108 -9.26 13.91 7.51
C GLU A 108 -8.15 12.94 7.94
N ALA A 109 -6.88 13.34 7.80
CA ALA A 109 -5.75 12.42 7.88
C ALA A 109 -5.57 11.76 9.27
N ASP A 110 -6.05 12.38 10.34
CA ASP A 110 -5.97 11.83 11.70
C ASP A 110 -7.05 10.79 12.03
N ASP A 111 -8.10 10.67 11.21
CA ASP A 111 -9.25 9.79 11.41
C ASP A 111 -9.46 8.79 10.26
N VAL A 112 -8.42 8.58 9.46
CA VAL A 112 -8.38 7.59 8.38
C VAL A 112 -7.34 6.51 8.71
N PHE A 113 -7.61 5.30 8.23
CA PHE A 113 -6.74 4.14 8.36
C PHE A 113 -6.41 3.58 6.98
N ILE A 114 -5.18 3.08 6.82
CA ILE A 114 -4.71 2.46 5.59
C ILE A 114 -4.11 1.08 5.90
N CYS A 115 -4.45 0.07 5.09
CA CYS A 115 -3.83 -1.26 5.12
C CYS A 115 -3.16 -1.49 3.77
N VAL A 116 -1.85 -1.78 3.77
CA VAL A 116 -1.03 -1.89 2.54
C VAL A 116 -0.38 -3.26 2.45
N GLY A 117 -0.81 -4.05 1.48
CA GLY A 117 -0.18 -5.32 1.12
C GLY A 117 0.93 -5.07 0.09
N VAL A 118 2.16 -5.43 0.43
CA VAL A 118 3.34 -5.19 -0.41
C VAL A 118 3.90 -6.49 -0.98
N PHE A 119 4.10 -6.51 -2.30
CA PHE A 119 4.83 -7.55 -3.01
C PHE A 119 6.30 -7.16 -3.18
N ILE A 120 7.21 -8.06 -2.80
CA ILE A 120 8.64 -8.01 -3.16
C ILE A 120 9.03 -9.41 -3.58
N HIS A 121 9.52 -9.58 -4.82
CA HIS A 121 9.98 -10.88 -5.30
C HIS A 121 11.18 -11.36 -4.47
N TRP A 122 11.32 -12.68 -4.27
CA TRP A 122 12.41 -13.21 -3.42
C TRP A 122 13.81 -12.97 -4.01
N ASP A 123 13.91 -12.75 -5.33
CA ASP A 123 15.16 -12.42 -6.03
C ASP A 123 15.42 -10.90 -6.16
N ALA A 124 14.61 -10.05 -5.51
CA ALA A 124 14.86 -8.60 -5.48
C ALA A 124 16.19 -8.29 -4.78
N ALA A 125 16.96 -7.35 -5.33
CA ALA A 125 18.28 -7.00 -4.84
C ALA A 125 18.60 -5.51 -4.86
N ASP A 126 17.96 -4.72 -5.74
CA ASP A 126 18.19 -3.28 -5.83
C ASP A 126 17.24 -2.50 -4.90
N ASP A 127 17.74 -2.13 -3.72
CA ASP A 127 16.96 -1.41 -2.71
C ASP A 127 16.45 -0.05 -3.19
N ALA A 128 17.17 0.64 -4.09
CA ALA A 128 16.74 1.93 -4.63
C ALA A 128 15.52 1.75 -5.54
N LYS A 129 15.50 0.69 -6.36
CA LYS A 129 14.33 0.33 -7.16
C LYS A 129 13.16 -0.14 -6.30
N ILE A 130 13.39 -0.99 -5.29
CA ILE A 130 12.35 -1.40 -4.34
C ILE A 130 11.68 -0.17 -3.73
N GLN A 131 12.48 0.79 -3.25
CA GLN A 131 11.96 2.02 -2.67
C GLN A 131 11.18 2.85 -3.70
N LYS A 132 11.76 3.09 -4.88
CA LYS A 132 11.13 3.91 -5.92
C LYS A 132 9.79 3.32 -6.37
N TYR A 133 9.77 2.04 -6.75
CA TYR A 133 8.58 1.40 -7.29
C TYR A 133 7.48 1.24 -6.23
N ASN A 134 7.82 0.91 -4.99
CA ASN A 134 6.82 0.87 -3.92
C ASN A 134 6.25 2.26 -3.60
N TYR A 135 7.04 3.32 -3.72
CA TYR A 135 6.54 4.69 -3.54
C TYR A 135 5.55 5.06 -4.64
N GLU A 136 5.91 4.82 -5.91
CA GLU A 136 5.06 5.11 -7.07
C GLU A 136 3.77 4.28 -7.04
N ALA A 137 3.87 2.95 -6.83
CA ALA A 137 2.72 2.06 -6.76
C ALA A 137 1.79 2.40 -5.58
N THR A 138 2.33 2.73 -4.41
CA THR A 138 1.51 3.12 -3.25
C THR A 138 0.80 4.44 -3.51
N LYS A 139 1.50 5.44 -4.05
CA LYS A 139 0.89 6.74 -4.35
C LYS A 139 -0.23 6.61 -5.37
N GLU A 140 -0.01 5.83 -6.43
CA GLU A 140 -1.03 5.58 -7.45
C GLU A 140 -2.23 4.79 -6.89
N ALA A 141 -1.98 3.77 -6.05
CA ALA A 141 -3.04 3.00 -5.40
C ALA A 141 -3.91 3.90 -4.49
N ILE A 142 -3.31 4.82 -3.72
CA ILE A 142 -4.04 5.80 -2.90
C ILE A 142 -4.90 6.71 -3.80
N GLN A 143 -4.32 7.25 -4.88
CA GLN A 143 -5.03 8.13 -5.81
C GLN A 143 -6.24 7.42 -6.44
N ARG A 144 -6.06 6.19 -6.91
CA ARG A 144 -7.12 5.34 -7.47
C ARG A 144 -8.20 5.02 -6.44
N ALA A 145 -7.82 4.63 -5.23
CA ALA A 145 -8.76 4.35 -4.15
C ALA A 145 -9.64 5.57 -3.83
N VAL A 146 -9.01 6.74 -3.62
CA VAL A 146 -9.73 7.99 -3.28
C VAL A 146 -10.58 8.48 -4.44
N ALA A 147 -10.15 8.28 -5.69
CA ALA A 147 -10.94 8.60 -6.87
C ALA A 147 -12.07 7.57 -7.14
N GLY A 148 -12.03 6.39 -6.53
CA GLY A 148 -12.94 5.29 -6.80
C GLY A 148 -12.75 4.70 -8.19
N THR A 149 -11.51 4.67 -8.68
CA THR A 149 -11.16 4.19 -10.03
C THR A 149 -10.31 2.92 -9.98
N PRO A 150 -10.39 2.05 -11.01
CA PRO A 150 -11.39 2.10 -12.08
C PRO A 150 -12.79 1.83 -11.56
N THR A 151 -13.78 2.48 -12.16
CA THR A 151 -15.19 2.15 -11.94
C THR A 151 -15.51 0.79 -12.54
N ALA A 152 -16.59 0.16 -12.08
CA ALA A 152 -17.05 -1.12 -12.65
C ALA A 152 -17.36 -1.00 -14.16
N ALA A 153 -17.86 0.15 -14.61
CA ALA A 153 -18.13 0.41 -16.02
C ALA A 153 -16.84 0.50 -16.85
N GLU A 154 -15.81 1.20 -16.35
CA GLU A 154 -14.49 1.29 -17.02
C GLU A 154 -13.82 -0.09 -17.09
N ALA A 155 -13.83 -0.84 -15.98
CA ALA A 155 -13.31 -2.21 -15.96
C ALA A 155 -14.05 -3.09 -16.97
N THR A 156 -15.38 -3.01 -17.03
CA THR A 156 -16.19 -3.75 -18.01
C THR A 156 -15.82 -3.39 -19.43
N ALA A 157 -15.60 -2.10 -19.73
CA ALA A 157 -15.25 -1.64 -21.09
C ALA A 157 -13.85 -2.07 -21.55
N GLN A 158 -12.94 -2.37 -20.62
CA GLN A 158 -11.54 -2.71 -20.91
C GLN A 158 -11.20 -4.19 -20.74
N ARG A 159 -12.05 -5.00 -20.09
CA ARG A 159 -11.76 -6.38 -19.69
C ARG A 159 -11.21 -7.29 -20.80
N ASP A 160 -11.66 -7.10 -22.04
CA ASP A 160 -11.26 -7.92 -23.20
C ASP A 160 -10.08 -7.31 -23.99
N LYS A 161 -9.57 -6.13 -23.58
CA LYS A 161 -8.51 -5.37 -24.26
C LYS A 161 -7.18 -5.38 -23.51
N VAL A 162 -7.21 -5.64 -22.21
CA VAL A 162 -6.02 -5.70 -21.35
C VAL A 162 -5.50 -7.14 -21.27
N LYS A 163 -4.20 -7.31 -20.99
CA LYS A 163 -3.56 -8.61 -20.86
C LYS A 163 -3.00 -8.77 -19.46
N HIS A 164 -3.36 -9.84 -18.79
CA HIS A 164 -2.71 -10.23 -17.55
C HIS A 164 -1.36 -10.90 -17.89
N PRO A 165 -0.24 -10.52 -17.24
CA PRO A 165 1.10 -10.98 -17.61
C PRO A 165 1.29 -12.50 -17.52
N PHE A 166 0.44 -13.19 -16.76
CA PHE A 166 0.48 -14.63 -16.58
C PHE A 166 -0.82 -15.36 -16.99
N ALA A 167 -1.75 -14.69 -17.69
CA ALA A 167 -2.93 -15.38 -18.24
C ALA A 167 -2.59 -16.07 -19.57
N ALA A 168 -3.37 -17.11 -19.92
CA ALA A 168 -3.21 -17.90 -21.14
C ALA A 168 -3.79 -17.22 -22.38
#